data_AF-A0A538M1K0-F1
#
_entry.id   AF-A0A538M1K0-F1
#
_cell.length_a   1.000
_cell.length_b   1.000
_cell.length_c   1.000
_cell.angle_alpha   90.00
_cell.angle_beta   90.00
_cell.angle_gamma   90.00
#
_symmetry.space_group_name_H-M   'P 1'
#
loop_
_entity.id
_entity.type
_entity.pdbx_description
1 polymer ?
#
loop_
_entity_poly.entity_id
_entity_poly.type
_entity_poly.pdbx_seq_one_letter_code
_entity_poly.pdbx_strand_id
1 'polypeptide(L)'
;MIELRSYRRVFELERRIYRIDRLRLNPAGVPVRGIVYFLVLVAASVLAGAFPPTAMLVSAMPWYLRALVLPGLGAALLALIRLEGRPFHLAARALIGYRACSRQLAGLERRASVGTRWLPPDILLLPDGSDARIRRLRYSGPGAALVTVEHERVEGGAALPWTDLWRRRQRGLLTVRELAGRHPPAQGQVVTLARGARLATLGSPTRARRRSRWPVGRSTPTEPSRSFDR
;
A
#
# COMPACT_ATOMS: atom_id res chain seq x y z
N MET A 1 15.84 4.84 -15.82
CA MET A 1 15.50 5.52 -14.55
C MET A 1 14.13 5.03 -14.12
N ILE A 2 14.00 4.41 -12.95
CA ILE A 2 12.73 3.87 -12.45
C ILE A 2 12.12 4.91 -11.50
N GLU A 3 10.98 5.48 -11.86
CA GLU A 3 10.24 6.44 -11.04
C GLU A 3 9.26 5.70 -10.12
N LEU A 4 9.44 5.78 -8.80
CA LEU A 4 8.46 5.29 -7.82
C LEU A 4 7.60 6.47 -7.32
N ARG A 5 6.36 6.56 -7.81
CA ARG A 5 5.33 7.42 -7.19
C ARG A 5 4.50 6.64 -6.17
N SER A 6 4.44 7.16 -4.95
CA SER A 6 3.60 6.61 -3.88
C SER A 6 2.13 7.01 -4.07
N TYR A 7 1.37 6.26 -4.87
CA TYR A 7 -0.09 6.42 -5.00
C TYR A 7 -0.84 5.67 -3.89
N ARG A 8 -0.60 6.00 -2.61
CA ARG A 8 -1.06 5.12 -1.51
C ARG A 8 -2.54 5.25 -1.15
N ARG A 9 -3.32 6.21 -1.66
CA ARG A 9 -4.62 6.47 -1.01
C ARG A 9 -5.84 7.01 -1.75
N VAL A 10 -5.78 7.42 -3.02
CA VAL A 10 -6.92 8.18 -3.57
C VAL A 10 -7.75 7.43 -4.62
N PHE A 11 -7.20 6.45 -5.35
CA PHE A 11 -7.96 5.82 -6.44
C PHE A 11 -7.67 4.33 -6.62
N GLU A 12 -8.11 3.49 -5.68
CA GLU A 12 -8.68 2.22 -6.14
C GLU A 12 -10.04 2.54 -6.76
N LEU A 13 -10.02 3.06 -8.00
CA LEU A 13 -11.22 3.30 -8.79
C LEU A 13 -11.79 1.94 -9.21
N GLU A 14 -12.34 1.22 -8.24
CA GLU A 14 -12.97 -0.05 -8.48
C GLU A 14 -14.26 0.21 -9.25
N ARG A 15 -14.34 -0.26 -10.50
CA ARG A 15 -15.56 -0.16 -11.30
C ARG A 15 -16.68 -0.93 -10.59
N ARG A 16 -17.71 -0.21 -10.16
CA ARG A 16 -18.90 -0.75 -9.46
C ARG A 16 -20.15 -0.44 -10.26
N ILE A 17 -21.07 -1.39 -10.26
CA ILE A 17 -22.40 -1.25 -10.88
C ILE A 17 -23.39 -0.96 -9.76
N TYR A 18 -24.06 0.19 -9.85
CA TYR A 18 -25.04 0.63 -8.84
C TYR A 18 -26.49 0.41 -9.30
N ARG A 19 -26.71 0.24 -10.61
CA ARG A 19 -28.03 0.05 -11.20
C ARG A 19 -27.91 -0.88 -12.40
N ILE A 20 -28.85 -1.82 -12.50
CA ILE A 20 -29.07 -2.63 -13.70
C ILE A 20 -30.49 -2.30 -14.14
N ASP A 21 -30.63 -1.70 -15.32
CA ASP A 21 -31.89 -1.21 -15.88
C ASP A 21 -32.69 -0.35 -14.88
N ARG A 22 -33.81 -0.89 -14.36
CA ARG A 22 -34.68 -0.21 -13.40
C ARG A 22 -34.39 -0.58 -11.94
N LEU A 23 -33.64 -1.66 -11.69
CA LEU A 23 -33.32 -2.15 -10.36
C LEU A 23 -32.10 -1.42 -9.79
N ARG A 24 -32.28 -0.74 -8.66
CA ARG A 24 -31.18 -0.22 -7.85
C ARG A 24 -30.55 -1.39 -7.10
N LEU A 25 -29.26 -1.60 -7.33
CA LEU A 25 -28.48 -2.53 -6.54
C LEU A 25 -28.18 -1.90 -5.17
N ASN A 26 -27.77 -2.74 -4.23
CA ASN A 26 -27.34 -2.34 -2.89
C ASN A 26 -26.47 -1.06 -2.93
N PRO A 27 -26.66 -0.07 -2.04
CA PRO A 27 -25.92 1.19 -2.02
C PRO A 27 -24.38 1.04 -2.09
N ALA A 28 -23.84 -0.11 -1.66
CA ALA A 28 -22.41 -0.40 -1.78
C ALA A 28 -21.92 -0.63 -3.23
N GLY A 29 -22.83 -0.91 -4.17
CA GLY A 29 -22.54 -1.29 -5.56
C GLY A 29 -21.96 -2.70 -5.67
N VAL A 30 -22.16 -3.34 -6.83
CA VAL A 30 -21.54 -4.64 -7.12
C VAL A 30 -20.20 -4.41 -7.82
N PRO A 31 -19.09 -4.91 -7.28
CA PRO A 31 -17.78 -4.76 -7.92
C PRO A 31 -17.73 -5.59 -9.21
N VAL A 32 -17.32 -4.98 -10.33
CA VAL A 32 -17.22 -5.67 -11.64
C VAL A 32 -16.28 -6.86 -11.57
N ARG A 33 -15.23 -6.81 -10.73
CA ARG A 33 -14.35 -7.96 -10.49
C ARG A 33 -15.09 -9.19 -9.96
N GLY A 34 -16.09 -8.99 -9.10
CA GLY A 34 -16.88 -10.09 -8.54
C GLY A 34 -17.68 -10.80 -9.63
N ILE A 35 -18.22 -10.04 -10.59
CA ILE A 35 -18.92 -10.59 -11.75
C ILE A 35 -17.96 -11.42 -12.61
N VAL A 36 -16.76 -10.91 -12.88
CA VAL A 36 -15.74 -11.66 -13.65
C VAL A 36 -15.35 -12.95 -12.92
N TYR A 37 -15.14 -12.91 -11.60
CA TYR A 37 -14.83 -14.12 -10.83
C TYR A 37 -15.96 -15.14 -10.85
N PHE A 38 -17.21 -14.68 -10.75
CA PHE A 38 -18.37 -15.53 -10.86
C PHE A 38 -18.41 -16.25 -12.20
N LEU A 39 -18.27 -15.51 -13.31
CA LEU A 39 -18.27 -16.09 -14.66
C LEU A 39 -17.14 -17.11 -14.86
N VAL A 40 -15.94 -16.81 -14.38
CA VAL A 40 -14.80 -17.75 -14.44
C VAL A 40 -15.06 -19.01 -13.62
N LEU A 41 -15.66 -18.90 -12.43
CA LEU A 41 -15.98 -20.06 -11.60
C LEU A 41 -17.11 -20.90 -12.19
N VAL A 42 -18.13 -20.28 -12.80
CA VAL A 42 -19.17 -21.00 -13.52
C VAL A 42 -18.56 -21.77 -14.70
N ALA A 43 -17.72 -21.12 -15.51
CA ALA A 43 -17.03 -21.79 -16.62
C ALA A 43 -16.16 -22.96 -16.13
N ALA A 44 -15.39 -22.75 -15.04
CA ALA A 44 -14.59 -23.81 -14.42
C ALA A 44 -15.46 -24.97 -13.92
N SER A 45 -16.65 -24.70 -13.37
CA SER A 45 -17.58 -25.75 -12.90
C SER A 45 -18.16 -26.60 -14.04
N VAL A 46 -18.40 -25.99 -15.21
CA VAL A 46 -18.83 -26.71 -16.42
C VAL A 46 -17.68 -27.59 -16.94
N LEU A 47 -16.47 -27.03 -17.03
CA LEU A 47 -15.28 -27.78 -17.46
C LEU A 47 -14.94 -28.94 -16.50
N ALA A 48 -15.09 -28.74 -15.19
CA ALA A 48 -14.88 -29.79 -14.19
C ALA A 48 -15.92 -30.93 -14.31
N GLY A 49 -17.13 -30.62 -14.76
CA GLY A 49 -18.15 -31.63 -15.06
C GLY A 49 -17.82 -32.50 -16.27
N ALA A 50 -17.00 -32.01 -17.21
CA ALA A 50 -16.53 -32.77 -18.37
C ALA A 50 -15.38 -33.74 -18.03
N PHE A 51 -14.79 -33.64 -16.84
CA PHE A 51 -13.66 -34.46 -16.44
C PHE A 51 -14.14 -35.71 -15.66
N PRO A 52 -13.87 -36.94 -16.14
CA PRO A 52 -14.43 -38.17 -15.57
C PRO A 52 -14.23 -38.39 -14.06
N PRO A 53 -13.04 -38.14 -13.46
CA PRO A 53 -12.85 -38.41 -12.04
C PRO A 53 -13.59 -37.44 -11.12
N THR A 54 -13.93 -36.23 -11.59
CA THR A 54 -14.75 -35.28 -10.84
C THR A 54 -16.25 -35.44 -11.09
N ALA A 55 -16.64 -36.18 -12.13
CA ALA A 55 -18.04 -36.36 -12.52
C ALA A 55 -18.89 -37.04 -11.43
N MET A 56 -18.34 -38.03 -10.70
CA MET A 56 -19.05 -38.72 -9.61
C MET A 56 -19.38 -37.79 -8.43
N LEU A 57 -18.44 -36.90 -8.06
CA LEU A 57 -18.66 -35.94 -6.99
C LEU A 57 -19.62 -34.83 -7.44
N VAL A 58 -19.51 -34.43 -8.71
CA VAL A 58 -20.33 -33.40 -9.34
C VAL A 58 -21.79 -33.85 -9.51
N SER A 59 -22.03 -35.13 -9.84
CA SER A 59 -23.37 -35.68 -10.04
C SER A 59 -24.14 -35.87 -8.73
N ALA A 60 -23.44 -36.07 -7.61
CA ALA A 60 -24.05 -36.14 -6.28
C ALA A 60 -24.60 -34.78 -5.78
N MET A 61 -24.14 -33.67 -6.37
CA MET A 61 -24.49 -32.34 -5.90
C MET A 61 -25.67 -31.73 -6.70
N PRO A 62 -26.70 -31.18 -6.02
CA PRO A 62 -27.79 -30.48 -6.69
C PRO A 62 -27.30 -29.38 -7.62
N TRP A 63 -27.96 -29.25 -8.78
CA TRP A 63 -27.54 -28.34 -9.85
C TRP A 63 -27.40 -26.88 -9.38
N TYR A 64 -28.29 -26.41 -8.49
CA TYR A 64 -28.29 -25.04 -7.98
C TYR A 64 -27.09 -24.78 -7.06
N LEU A 65 -26.69 -25.76 -6.25
CA LEU A 65 -25.50 -25.63 -5.42
C LEU A 65 -24.26 -25.51 -6.30
N ARG A 66 -24.16 -26.37 -7.31
CA ARG A 66 -23.01 -26.45 -8.20
C ARG A 66 -22.88 -25.25 -9.15
N ALA A 67 -23.98 -24.84 -9.77
CA ALA A 67 -23.95 -23.84 -10.84
C ALA A 67 -24.12 -22.40 -10.33
N LEU A 68 -24.72 -22.21 -9.14
CA LEU A 68 -25.05 -20.88 -8.63
C LEU A 68 -24.39 -20.59 -7.29
N VAL A 69 -24.65 -21.42 -6.26
CA VAL A 69 -24.22 -21.12 -4.89
C VAL A 69 -22.71 -21.19 -4.75
N LEU A 70 -22.08 -22.26 -5.24
CA LEU A 70 -20.62 -22.44 -5.18
C LEU A 70 -19.86 -21.34 -5.94
N PRO A 71 -20.17 -21.06 -7.22
CA PRO A 71 -19.54 -19.95 -7.94
C PRO A 71 -19.83 -18.59 -7.29
N GLY A 72 -21.04 -18.38 -6.77
CA GLY A 72 -21.44 -17.15 -6.08
C GLY A 72 -20.63 -16.89 -4.82
N LEU A 73 -20.59 -17.86 -3.91
CA LEU A 73 -19.80 -17.79 -2.68
C LEU A 73 -18.30 -17.70 -2.98
N GLY A 74 -17.81 -18.49 -3.93
CA GLY A 74 -16.42 -18.43 -4.36
C GLY A 74 -16.04 -17.04 -4.88
N ALA A 75 -16.87 -16.46 -5.76
CA ALA A 75 -16.63 -15.13 -6.29
C ALA A 75 -16.68 -14.04 -5.20
N ALA A 76 -17.63 -14.14 -4.27
CA ALA A 76 -17.72 -13.24 -3.12
C ALA A 76 -16.47 -13.32 -2.25
N LEU A 77 -16.03 -14.53 -1.90
CA LEU A 77 -14.81 -14.75 -1.11
C LEU A 77 -13.57 -14.22 -1.84
N LEU A 78 -13.40 -14.52 -3.13
CA LEU A 78 -12.28 -14.03 -3.93
C LEU A 78 -12.28 -12.50 -4.08
N ALA A 79 -13.46 -11.87 -4.09
CA ALA A 79 -13.61 -10.42 -4.13
C ALA A 79 -13.36 -9.74 -2.78
N LEU A 80 -13.54 -10.46 -1.66
CA LEU A 80 -13.29 -10.00 -0.30
C LEU A 80 -11.83 -10.21 0.13
N ILE A 81 -11.24 -11.35 -0.24
CA ILE A 81 -9.87 -11.71 0.16
C ILE A 81 -8.88 -10.78 -0.54
N ARG A 82 -8.12 -10.05 0.29
CA ARG A 82 -6.96 -9.26 -0.14
C ARG A 82 -5.69 -9.89 0.41
N LEU A 83 -4.85 -10.40 -0.48
CA LEU A 83 -3.53 -10.94 -0.14
C LEU A 83 -2.54 -9.78 -0.12
N GLU A 84 -1.97 -9.47 1.05
CA GLU A 84 -1.03 -8.34 1.22
C GLU A 84 -1.61 -6.99 0.76
N GLY A 85 -2.93 -6.81 0.94
CA GLY A 85 -3.66 -5.63 0.47
C GLY A 85 -3.99 -5.61 -1.02
N ARG A 86 -3.55 -6.61 -1.80
CA ARG A 86 -3.80 -6.72 -3.25
C ARG A 86 -4.99 -7.63 -3.55
N PRO A 87 -5.78 -7.34 -4.60
CA PRO A 87 -6.82 -8.25 -5.09
C PRO A 87 -6.26 -9.63 -5.48
N PHE A 88 -7.05 -10.68 -5.26
CA PHE A 88 -6.65 -12.07 -5.49
C PHE A 88 -6.06 -12.32 -6.89
N HIS A 89 -6.68 -11.82 -7.96
CA HIS A 89 -6.18 -12.04 -9.32
C HIS A 89 -4.75 -11.54 -9.57
N LEU A 90 -4.34 -10.45 -8.91
CA LEU A 90 -2.96 -9.95 -9.01
C LEU A 90 -1.98 -10.85 -8.25
N ALA A 91 -2.39 -11.31 -7.06
CA ALA A 91 -1.60 -12.26 -6.28
C ALA A 91 -1.47 -13.61 -7.02
N ALA A 92 -2.57 -14.10 -7.60
CA ALA A 92 -2.59 -15.32 -8.41
C ALA A 92 -1.70 -15.17 -9.65
N ARG A 93 -1.79 -14.06 -10.39
CA ARG A 93 -0.89 -13.79 -11.53
C ARG A 93 0.57 -13.74 -11.11
N ALA A 94 0.89 -13.12 -9.97
CA ALA A 94 2.25 -13.09 -9.45
C ALA A 94 2.74 -14.50 -9.05
N LEU A 95 1.88 -15.32 -8.44
CA LEU A 95 2.20 -16.70 -8.08
C LEU A 95 2.38 -17.59 -9.31
N ILE A 96 1.52 -17.45 -10.31
CA ILE A 96 1.63 -18.16 -11.59
C ILE A 96 2.92 -17.73 -12.29
N GLY A 97 3.20 -16.42 -12.38
CA GLY A 97 4.45 -15.91 -12.92
C GLY A 97 5.67 -16.44 -12.16
N TYR A 98 5.61 -16.48 -10.83
CA TYR A 98 6.67 -17.04 -10.00
C TYR A 98 6.87 -18.55 -10.21
N ARG A 99 5.80 -19.32 -10.44
CA ARG A 99 5.88 -20.77 -10.70
C ARG A 99 6.27 -21.09 -12.14
N ALA A 100 5.84 -20.28 -13.10
CA ALA A 100 6.08 -20.47 -14.53
C ALA A 100 7.43 -19.90 -14.97
N CYS A 101 7.94 -18.85 -14.32
CA CYS A 101 9.32 -18.43 -14.50
C CYS A 101 10.24 -19.51 -13.93
N SER A 102 11.16 -20.01 -14.76
CA SER A 102 12.17 -20.95 -14.29
C SER A 102 12.95 -20.30 -13.15
N ARG A 103 13.22 -21.05 -12.08
CA ARG A 103 13.96 -20.61 -10.88
C ARG A 103 15.41 -20.16 -11.15
N GLN A 104 15.78 -19.93 -12.41
CA GLN A 104 17.12 -19.63 -12.89
C GLN A 104 17.20 -18.38 -13.77
N LEU A 105 16.08 -17.68 -14.02
CA LEU A 105 16.07 -16.47 -14.83
C LEU A 105 15.36 -15.33 -14.11
N ALA A 106 16.08 -14.22 -13.90
CA ALA A 106 15.48 -12.96 -13.49
C ALA A 106 15.22 -12.15 -14.77
N GLY A 107 14.05 -12.35 -15.40
CA GLY A 107 13.79 -11.83 -16.75
C GLY A 107 14.36 -12.73 -17.85
N LEU A 108 15.07 -12.16 -18.82
CA LEU A 108 15.82 -12.90 -19.86
C LEU A 108 17.28 -13.18 -19.46
N GLU A 109 17.71 -12.72 -18.28
CA GLU A 109 19.10 -12.85 -17.83
C GLU A 109 19.30 -14.02 -16.86
N ARG A 110 20.46 -14.68 -16.97
CA ARG A 110 20.89 -15.73 -16.04
C ARG A 110 20.94 -15.19 -14.62
N ARG A 111 20.36 -15.95 -13.68
CA ARG A 111 20.43 -15.71 -12.24
C ARG A 111 21.86 -15.38 -11.83
N ALA A 112 22.05 -14.18 -11.27
CA ALA A 112 23.33 -13.76 -10.74
C ALA A 112 23.80 -14.76 -9.67
N SER A 113 25.08 -15.12 -9.72
CA SER A 113 25.69 -16.10 -8.82
C SER A 113 25.50 -15.68 -7.36
N VAL A 114 25.22 -16.67 -6.49
CA VAL A 114 25.10 -16.47 -5.04
C VAL A 114 26.38 -15.79 -4.55
N GLY A 115 26.25 -14.57 -4.02
CA GLY A 115 27.37 -13.71 -3.60
C GLY A 115 27.43 -12.36 -4.31
N THR A 116 26.72 -12.17 -5.41
CA THR A 116 26.56 -10.84 -6.02
C THR A 116 25.63 -9.96 -5.18
N ARG A 117 26.14 -8.80 -4.77
CA ARG A 117 25.30 -7.78 -4.11
C ARG A 117 24.48 -7.09 -5.19
N TRP A 118 23.16 -7.21 -5.09
CA TRP A 118 22.25 -6.44 -5.92
C TRP A 118 22.46 -4.95 -5.67
N LEU A 119 22.89 -4.22 -6.70
CA LEU A 119 22.92 -2.77 -6.72
C LEU A 119 21.68 -2.30 -7.48
N PRO A 120 20.69 -1.70 -6.81
CA PRO A 120 19.57 -1.09 -7.52
C PRO A 120 20.09 -0.03 -8.50
N PRO A 121 19.50 0.10 -9.70
CA PRO A 121 19.69 1.31 -10.50
C PRO A 121 19.18 2.52 -9.72
N ASP A 122 19.63 3.72 -10.09
CA ASP A 122 19.23 4.97 -9.42
C ASP A 122 17.70 5.04 -9.24
N ILE A 123 17.26 4.98 -7.97
CA ILE A 123 15.85 5.05 -7.58
C ILE A 123 15.54 6.50 -7.26
N LEU A 124 14.73 7.15 -8.08
CA LEU A 124 14.16 8.45 -7.75
C LEU A 124 12.91 8.25 -6.89
N LEU A 125 12.97 8.70 -5.64
CA LEU A 125 11.84 8.68 -4.72
C LEU A 125 11.20 10.06 -4.65
N LEU A 126 10.05 10.23 -5.32
CA LEU A 126 9.29 11.47 -5.30
C LEU A 126 8.17 11.38 -4.24
N PRO A 127 8.04 12.38 -3.35
CA PRO A 127 6.85 12.48 -2.51
C PRO A 127 5.61 12.69 -3.38
N ASP A 128 4.46 12.26 -2.89
CA ASP A 128 3.15 12.39 -3.56
C ASP A 128 2.61 13.83 -3.58
N GLY A 129 3.38 14.81 -3.10
CA GLY A 129 3.02 16.23 -3.01
C GLY A 129 1.90 16.53 -2.00
N SER A 130 1.36 15.52 -1.31
CA SER A 130 0.18 15.67 -0.45
C SER A 130 0.50 16.22 0.95
N ASP A 131 1.76 16.13 1.38
CA ASP A 131 2.24 16.63 2.66
C ASP A 131 3.49 17.50 2.47
N ALA A 132 3.41 18.77 2.86
CA ALA A 132 4.56 19.69 2.93
C ALA A 132 5.41 19.46 4.20
N ARG A 133 5.68 18.21 4.58
CA ARG A 133 6.39 17.85 5.83
C ARG A 133 7.49 16.83 5.60
N ILE A 134 8.55 16.92 6.41
CA ILE A 134 9.63 15.91 6.39
C ILE A 134 9.12 14.61 7.00
N ARG A 135 9.02 13.55 6.20
CA ARG A 135 8.77 12.19 6.71
C ARG A 135 10.07 11.57 7.24
N ARG A 136 9.97 10.76 8.29
CA ARG A 136 11.10 9.98 8.80
C ARG A 136 11.58 9.01 7.73
N LEU A 137 12.80 9.22 7.25
CA LEU A 137 13.50 8.44 6.25
C LEU A 137 14.89 8.13 6.78
N ARG A 138 15.35 6.90 6.54
CA ARG A 138 16.74 6.49 6.75
C ARG A 138 17.28 6.02 5.42
N TYR A 139 18.26 6.73 4.90
CA TYR A 139 18.96 6.37 3.67
C TYR A 139 20.43 6.07 4.00
N SER A 140 20.98 4.99 3.45
CA SER A 140 22.37 4.60 3.65
C SER A 140 22.96 4.14 2.33
N GLY A 141 23.96 4.85 1.83
CA GLY A 141 24.60 4.52 0.55
C GLY A 141 25.08 5.74 -0.21
N PRO A 142 25.78 5.52 -1.33
CA PRO A 142 25.99 6.59 -2.30
C PRO A 142 24.63 6.99 -2.89
N GLY A 143 24.36 8.28 -3.08
CA GLY A 143 23.15 8.75 -3.73
C GLY A 143 22.86 10.22 -3.49
N ALA A 144 21.73 10.73 -4.00
CA ALA A 144 21.30 12.10 -3.81
C ALA A 144 19.90 12.14 -3.19
N ALA A 145 19.70 12.99 -2.20
CA ALA A 145 18.39 13.27 -1.61
C ALA A 145 18.02 14.73 -1.90
N LEU A 146 16.90 14.95 -2.59
CA LEU A 146 16.34 16.29 -2.79
C LEU A 146 15.47 16.66 -1.59
N VAL A 147 15.83 17.72 -0.89
CA VAL A 147 15.07 18.27 0.24
C VAL A 147 14.42 19.57 -0.20
N THR A 148 13.09 19.56 -0.33
CA THR A 148 12.28 20.69 -0.84
C THR A 148 11.56 21.46 0.27
N VAL A 149 12.03 21.33 1.50
CA VAL A 149 11.45 21.97 2.68
C VAL A 149 12.57 22.61 3.48
N GLU A 150 12.25 23.70 4.16
CA GLU A 150 13.22 24.44 4.96
C GLU A 150 13.74 23.53 6.08
N HIS A 151 15.06 23.36 6.13
CA HIS A 151 15.67 22.38 6.99
C HIS A 151 17.01 22.85 7.55
N GLU A 152 17.28 22.40 8.77
CA GLU A 152 18.58 22.51 9.41
C GLU A 152 19.38 21.24 9.15
N ARG A 153 20.60 21.42 8.64
CA ARG A 153 21.59 20.37 8.46
C ARG A 153 22.40 20.24 9.75
N VAL A 154 22.09 19.23 10.55
CA VAL A 154 22.89 18.88 11.73
C VAL A 154 23.88 17.79 11.33
N GLU A 155 25.11 18.20 11.04
CA GLU A 155 26.22 17.27 10.97
C GLU A 155 26.63 16.89 12.38
N GLY A 156 26.73 15.59 12.67
CA GLY A 156 27.17 15.11 13.98
C GLY A 156 28.61 15.54 14.26
N GLY A 157 28.78 16.71 14.88
CA GLY A 157 30.06 17.35 15.13
C GLY A 157 30.02 18.41 16.23
N ALA A 158 29.37 18.13 17.36
CA ALA A 158 29.57 18.92 18.58
C ALA A 158 30.47 18.13 19.54
N ALA A 159 31.61 18.73 19.87
CA ALA A 159 32.74 18.13 20.54
C ALA A 159 32.46 17.75 22.01
N LEU A 160 32.82 16.50 22.36
CA LEU A 160 33.30 16.16 23.71
C LEU A 160 34.74 15.62 23.53
N PRO A 161 35.70 15.98 24.42
CA PRO A 161 37.12 15.86 24.08
C PRO A 161 37.71 14.45 24.18
N TRP A 162 36.93 13.43 24.56
CA TRP A 162 37.50 12.18 25.10
C TRP A 162 37.34 10.91 24.24
N THR A 163 36.78 10.95 23.02
CA THR A 163 36.67 9.73 22.20
C THR A 163 36.89 9.94 20.70
N ASP A 164 38.13 9.86 20.24
CA ASP A 164 38.47 9.86 18.80
C ASP A 164 38.03 8.59 18.05
N LEU A 165 37.82 7.48 18.76
CA LEU A 165 37.27 6.24 18.19
C LEU A 165 35.79 6.39 17.74
N TRP A 166 35.00 7.22 18.43
CA TRP A 166 33.60 7.48 18.07
C TRP A 166 33.47 8.44 16.87
N ARG A 167 34.42 9.35 16.67
CA ARG A 167 34.46 10.24 15.49
C ARG A 167 34.50 9.45 14.18
N ARG A 168 35.31 8.39 14.08
CA ARG A 168 35.40 7.58 12.84
C ARG A 168 34.09 6.87 12.51
N ARG A 169 33.28 6.53 13.52
CA ARG A 169 32.00 5.84 13.35
C ARG A 169 30.82 6.79 13.08
N GLN A 170 30.93 8.06 13.50
CA GLN A 170 29.92 9.10 13.25
C GLN A 170 30.18 9.95 12.00
N ARG A 171 31.40 9.91 11.43
CA ARG A 171 31.70 10.49 10.11
C ARG A 171 30.78 9.86 9.06
N GLY A 172 29.77 10.63 8.64
CA GLY A 172 28.81 10.22 7.62
C GLY A 172 27.36 10.18 8.08
N LEU A 173 27.02 10.45 9.36
CA LEU A 173 25.63 10.63 9.76
C LEU A 173 25.19 12.08 9.56
N LEU A 174 24.42 12.31 8.50
CA LEU A 174 23.77 13.57 8.21
C LEU A 174 22.36 13.55 8.78
N THR A 175 22.06 14.45 9.71
CA THR A 175 20.71 14.61 10.24
C THR A 175 20.08 15.84 9.63
N VAL A 176 18.94 15.67 8.98
CA VAL A 176 18.14 16.77 8.43
C VAL A 176 16.92 16.95 9.32
N ARG A 177 16.77 18.14 9.88
CA ARG A 177 15.64 18.53 10.75
C ARG A 177 14.81 19.60 10.06
N GLU A 178 13.49 19.48 10.13
CA GLU A 178 12.58 20.50 9.62
C GLU A 178 12.71 21.77 10.47
N LEU A 179 13.00 22.91 9.83
CA LEU A 179 12.99 24.20 10.54
C LEU A 179 11.54 24.59 10.83
N ALA A 180 11.29 25.20 12.00
CA ALA A 180 9.94 25.62 12.38
C ALA A 180 9.51 26.87 11.59
N GLY A 181 9.16 26.66 10.32
CA GLY A 181 8.72 27.69 9.39
C GLY A 181 8.11 26.98 8.18
N ARG A 182 6.84 27.25 7.85
CA ARG A 182 6.11 26.55 6.77
C ARG A 182 6.42 27.14 5.40
N HIS A 183 7.62 27.64 5.18
CA HIS A 183 7.96 28.25 3.91
C HIS A 183 8.68 27.22 3.04
N PRO A 184 8.09 26.86 1.88
CA PRO A 184 8.83 26.08 0.91
C PRO A 184 10.05 26.93 0.48
N PRO A 185 11.28 26.39 0.57
CA PRO A 185 12.45 27.09 0.08
C PRO A 185 12.27 27.39 -1.40
N ALA A 186 12.79 28.54 -1.85
CA ALA A 186 12.67 28.98 -3.24
C ALA A 186 13.24 27.95 -4.24
N GLN A 187 14.17 27.10 -3.79
CA GLN A 187 14.76 26.01 -4.57
C GLN A 187 14.98 24.78 -3.69
N GLY A 188 14.74 23.58 -4.24
CA GLY A 188 15.03 22.33 -3.55
C GLY A 188 16.55 22.11 -3.44
N GLN A 189 17.02 21.72 -2.25
CA GLN A 189 18.44 21.46 -2.02
C GLN A 189 18.76 20.00 -2.28
N VAL A 190 19.75 19.73 -3.14
CA VAL A 190 20.25 18.37 -3.39
C VAL A 190 21.38 18.06 -2.41
N VAL A 191 21.17 17.04 -1.57
CA VAL A 191 22.17 16.51 -0.66
C VAL A 191 22.78 15.26 -1.28
N THR A 192 24.02 15.34 -1.72
CA THR A 192 24.79 14.18 -2.17
C THR A 192 25.40 13.45 -0.98
N LEU A 193 25.28 12.12 -0.97
CA LEU A 193 25.75 11.22 0.06
C LEU A 193 26.84 10.34 -0.53
N ALA A 194 28.01 10.33 0.12
CA ALA A 194 29.11 9.46 -0.25
C ALA A 194 28.83 8.00 0.15
N ARG A 195 29.61 7.06 -0.40
CA ARG A 195 29.51 5.64 -0.03
C ARG A 195 29.74 5.47 1.49
N GLY A 196 28.76 4.90 2.17
CA GLY A 196 28.78 4.73 3.63
C GLY A 196 28.18 5.88 4.44
N ALA A 197 27.81 6.99 3.79
CA ALA A 197 27.04 8.05 4.42
C ALA A 197 25.60 7.59 4.70
N ARG A 198 25.05 8.10 5.79
CA ARG A 198 23.71 7.83 6.31
C ARG A 198 22.98 9.15 6.46
N LEU A 199 21.84 9.29 5.80
CA LEU A 199 20.92 10.39 6.01
C LEU A 199 19.77 9.92 6.91
N ALA A 200 19.55 10.64 8.00
CA ALA A 200 18.40 10.47 8.87
C ALA A 200 17.57 11.75 8.86
N THR A 201 16.32 11.67 8.42
CA THR A 201 15.39 12.79 8.53
C THR A 201 14.57 12.63 9.81
N LEU A 202 14.64 13.64 10.68
CA LEU A 202 13.80 13.71 11.86
C LEU A 202 12.65 14.65 11.52
N GLY A 203 11.48 14.07 11.22
CA GLY A 203 10.25 14.87 11.13
C GLY A 203 10.05 15.66 12.43
N SER A 204 9.55 16.89 12.30
CA SER A 204 9.32 17.78 13.44
C SER A 204 8.62 17.03 14.59
N PRO A 205 9.07 17.18 15.85
CA PRO A 205 8.38 16.62 17.01
C PRO A 205 7.04 17.33 17.15
N THR A 206 6.06 16.92 16.35
CA THR A 206 4.70 17.41 16.49
C THR A 206 4.14 16.80 17.75
N ARG A 207 4.06 17.66 18.78
CA ARG A 207 3.10 17.66 19.89
C ARG A 207 2.46 16.29 20.11
N ALA A 208 2.91 15.64 21.18
CA ALA A 208 2.19 14.59 21.87
C ALA A 208 0.69 14.73 21.64
N ARG A 209 0.12 13.69 20.99
CA ARG A 209 -1.30 13.33 20.99
C ARG A 209 -2.01 13.99 22.17
N ARG A 210 -2.58 15.18 21.95
CA ARG A 210 -3.62 15.70 22.81
C ARG A 210 -4.78 14.77 22.51
N ARG A 211 -4.90 13.72 23.34
CA ARG A 211 -6.09 12.86 23.40
C ARG A 211 -7.26 13.83 23.41
N SER A 212 -7.97 13.93 22.29
CA SER A 212 -9.31 14.48 22.28
C SER A 212 -10.12 13.55 23.16
N ARG A 213 -10.20 13.94 24.44
CA ARG A 213 -11.30 13.58 25.33
C ARG A 213 -12.54 13.94 24.54
N TRP A 214 -13.22 12.93 24.03
CA TRP A 214 -14.59 13.08 23.57
C TRP A 214 -15.37 13.74 24.71
N PRO A 215 -16.00 14.90 24.51
CA PRO A 215 -17.03 15.31 25.44
C PRO A 215 -18.15 14.28 25.31
N VAL A 216 -18.42 13.58 26.41
CA VAL A 216 -19.62 12.76 26.59
C VAL A 216 -20.79 13.74 26.56
N GLY A 217 -21.31 13.99 25.35
CA GLY A 217 -22.50 14.78 25.12
C GLY A 217 -23.73 14.00 25.56
N ARG A 218 -24.16 14.28 26.79
CA ARG A 218 -25.49 13.96 27.30
C ARG A 218 -26.46 15.00 26.72
N SER A 219 -27.41 14.60 25.91
CA SER A 219 -28.70 15.28 25.73
C SER A 219 -29.65 14.36 24.96
N THR A 220 -30.50 13.69 25.72
CA THR A 220 -31.78 13.14 25.29
C THR A 220 -32.66 14.27 24.75
N PRO A 221 -33.23 14.17 23.53
CA PRO A 221 -34.30 15.06 23.12
C PRO A 221 -35.60 14.63 23.81
N THR A 222 -36.10 15.51 24.66
CA THR A 222 -37.42 15.42 25.29
C THR A 222 -38.49 15.53 24.21
N GLU A 223 -39.35 14.52 24.19
CA GLU A 223 -40.52 14.35 23.33
C GLU A 223 -41.59 15.42 23.66
N PRO A 224 -42.05 16.24 22.70
CA PRO A 224 -43.19 17.12 22.93
C PRO A 224 -44.50 16.33 22.76
N SER A 225 -45.18 16.16 23.89
CA SER A 225 -46.56 15.71 24.03
C SER A 225 -47.49 16.48 23.10
N ARG A 226 -48.08 15.79 22.12
CA ARG A 226 -49.26 16.29 21.38
C ARG A 226 -50.50 16.00 22.20
N SER A 227 -51.06 17.05 22.79
CA SER A 227 -52.43 17.08 23.31
C SER A 227 -53.41 16.95 22.15
N PHE A 228 -54.24 15.92 22.22
CA PHE A 228 -55.51 15.83 21.51
C PHE A 228 -56.45 16.89 22.08
N ASP A 229 -57.04 17.71 21.21
CA ASP A 229 -58.31 18.37 21.49
C ASP A 229 -59.19 18.36 20.23
N ARG A 230 -60.49 18.34 20.50
CA ARG A 230 -61.62 17.77 19.75
C ARG A 230 -61.90 18.34 18.36
#